data_AF-A0A0S2SMT3-F1
#
_entry.id   AF-A0A0S2SMT3-F1
#
_cell.length_a   1.000
_cell.length_b   1.000
_cell.length_c   1.000
_cell.angle_alpha   90.00
_cell.angle_beta   90.00
_cell.angle_gamma   90.00
#
_symmetry.space_group_name_H-M   'P 1'
#
loop_
_entity.id
_entity.type
_entity.pdbx_description
1 polymer ?
#
loop_
_entity_poly.entity_id
_entity_poly.type
_entity_poly.pdbx_seq_one_letter_code
_entity_poly.pdbx_strand_id
1 'polypeptide(L)'
;MLTLAPDEILLDQRAASKDEAIALLASRLEAAALVEPGYLAGMQAREAQHATYLGNGIAIPHGTTETRHLVRQTGVRVAQFPQGVEWDDGQKAYLVIAIAAKSDEHLGILRQLTRVLGDEAATERLRTTRDVTEIIRVLSGEGDPLVTGATGRTDGQRELAALAHFPALSLDELLLGAGARAKSLGWLDTQALATLLGAAPLHLGQGVWLARTAAGQAGWLLATPAQPLVTHGHEVNALLLLCANGRGHEAELGRLVELTGAGRLGELARHGLTLLQGEAAPAASQSDGHRATFTIVNPHGLHARPGAMLVKVAKEYEAEIRVANLDGSGEEVNAKSLMKVIGLGVKCGHRLAFRAEGADAGAALEGLGEAIAAGLGEGAGA
;
A
#
# COMPACT_ATOMS: atom_id res chain seq x y z
N MET A 1 11.45 -15.82 -10.94
CA MET A 1 10.96 -15.63 -9.57
C MET A 1 12.09 -16.00 -8.64
N LEU A 2 12.36 -15.18 -7.62
CA LEU A 2 13.28 -15.54 -6.55
C LEU A 2 12.73 -16.79 -5.83
N THR A 3 13.54 -17.85 -5.75
CA THR A 3 13.21 -19.05 -4.97
C THR A 3 14.13 -19.03 -3.75
N LEU A 4 13.56 -18.82 -2.57
CA LEU A 4 14.26 -18.80 -1.28
C LEU A 4 13.92 -20.05 -0.49
N ALA A 5 14.93 -20.76 0.02
CA ALA A 5 14.77 -21.86 0.95
C ALA A 5 14.93 -21.39 2.42
N PRO A 6 14.28 -22.06 3.39
CA PRO A 6 14.36 -21.73 4.81
C PRO A 6 15.78 -21.56 5.38
N ASP A 7 16.73 -22.38 4.91
CA ASP A 7 18.12 -22.38 5.34
C ASP A 7 18.94 -21.20 4.78
N GLU A 8 18.38 -20.43 3.86
CA GLU A 8 19.01 -19.26 3.24
C GLU A 8 18.74 -17.96 3.99
N ILE A 9 17.96 -18.03 5.08
CA ILE A 9 17.48 -16.90 5.87
C ILE A 9 17.94 -17.06 7.33
N LEU A 10 18.54 -16.01 7.87
CA LEU A 10 18.96 -15.92 9.26
C LEU A 10 18.01 -14.99 10.03
N LEU A 11 17.30 -15.52 11.03
CA LEU A 11 16.44 -14.73 11.92
C LEU A 11 17.19 -14.23 13.15
N ASP A 12 16.68 -13.15 13.76
CA ASP A 12 17.15 -12.62 15.05
C ASP A 12 18.67 -12.40 15.13
N GLN A 13 19.27 -11.89 14.04
CA GLN A 13 20.68 -11.56 14.01
C GLN A 13 20.96 -10.21 14.67
N ARG A 14 22.22 -10.03 15.08
CA ARG A 14 22.74 -8.76 15.58
C ARG A 14 24.06 -8.47 14.89
N ALA A 15 24.26 -7.20 14.56
CA ALA A 15 25.52 -6.69 14.04
C ALA A 15 25.72 -5.29 14.63
N ALA A 16 26.94 -4.98 15.06
CA ALA A 16 27.31 -3.68 15.58
C ALA A 16 27.47 -2.63 14.46
N SER A 17 27.64 -3.07 13.21
CA SER A 17 27.83 -2.19 12.05
C SER A 17 27.32 -2.85 10.77
N LYS A 18 27.12 -2.03 9.72
CA LYS A 18 26.79 -2.55 8.39
C LYS A 18 27.87 -3.46 7.82
N ASP A 19 29.15 -3.19 8.10
CA ASP A 19 30.26 -4.03 7.65
C ASP A 19 30.20 -5.44 8.25
N GLU A 20 29.81 -5.55 9.51
CA GLU A 20 29.62 -6.84 10.18
C GLU A 20 28.41 -7.60 9.60
N ALA A 21 27.31 -6.90 9.32
CA ALA A 21 26.15 -7.50 8.65
C ALA A 21 26.48 -7.99 7.23
N ILE A 22 27.26 -7.22 6.47
CA ILE A 22 27.75 -7.58 5.13
C ILE A 22 28.69 -8.79 5.23
N ALA A 23 29.63 -8.79 6.18
CA ALA A 23 30.55 -9.91 6.40
C ALA A 23 29.82 -11.20 6.78
N LEU A 24 28.81 -11.12 7.64
CA LEU A 24 27.95 -12.25 8.00
C LEU A 24 27.34 -12.88 6.75
N LEU A 25 26.67 -12.07 5.92
CA LEU A 25 25.98 -12.59 4.74
C LEU A 25 26.95 -13.05 3.63
N ALA A 26 28.08 -12.37 3.45
CA ALA A 26 29.12 -12.80 2.52
C ALA A 26 29.66 -14.19 2.90
N SER A 27 29.86 -14.46 4.20
CA SER A 27 30.29 -15.78 4.66
C SER A 27 29.26 -16.88 4.36
N ARG A 28 27.96 -16.54 4.35
CA ARG A 28 26.87 -17.47 3.98
C ARG A 28 26.79 -17.72 2.48
N LEU A 29 27.10 -16.73 1.66
CA LEU A 29 27.22 -16.90 0.22
C LEU A 29 28.41 -17.84 -0.11
N GLU A 30 29.54 -17.65 0.56
CA GLU A 30 30.75 -18.48 0.39
C GLU A 30 30.53 -19.91 0.91
N ALA A 31 29.96 -20.07 2.12
CA ALA A 31 29.67 -21.39 2.70
C ALA A 31 28.69 -22.22 1.85
N ALA A 32 27.81 -21.54 1.11
CA ALA A 32 26.90 -22.17 0.15
C ALA A 32 27.53 -22.41 -1.23
N ALA A 33 28.81 -22.12 -1.40
CA ALA A 33 29.55 -22.20 -2.67
C ALA A 33 28.92 -21.38 -3.82
N LEU A 34 28.15 -20.34 -3.50
CA LEU A 34 27.58 -19.41 -4.50
C LEU A 34 28.64 -18.45 -5.04
N VAL A 35 29.64 -18.14 -4.20
CA VAL A 35 30.77 -17.26 -4.53
C VAL A 35 32.08 -17.89 -4.06
N GLU A 36 33.17 -17.48 -4.70
CA GLU A 36 34.55 -17.78 -4.28
C GLU A 36 34.96 -16.93 -3.07
N PRO A 37 35.98 -17.37 -2.30
CA PRO A 37 36.61 -16.54 -1.28
C PRO A 37 37.03 -15.18 -1.83
N GLY A 38 36.83 -14.12 -1.04
CA GLY A 38 37.16 -12.74 -1.42
C GLY A 38 36.00 -11.92 -1.99
N TYR A 39 34.81 -12.51 -2.20
CA TYR A 39 33.62 -11.78 -2.65
C TYR A 39 33.19 -10.65 -1.69
N LEU A 40 33.46 -10.81 -0.39
CA LEU A 40 33.22 -9.79 0.64
C LEU A 40 33.84 -8.43 0.28
N ALA A 41 35.08 -8.42 -0.22
CA ALA A 41 35.77 -7.19 -0.59
C ALA A 41 35.02 -6.43 -1.69
N GLY A 42 34.40 -7.17 -2.63
CA GLY A 42 33.53 -6.60 -3.65
C GLY A 42 32.25 -5.99 -3.07
N MET A 43 31.62 -6.66 -2.11
CA MET A 43 30.42 -6.13 -1.46
C MET A 43 30.72 -4.85 -0.66
N GLN A 44 31.84 -4.82 0.06
CA GLN A 44 32.28 -3.64 0.80
C GLN A 44 32.67 -2.48 -0.14
N ALA A 45 33.39 -2.77 -1.22
CA ALA A 45 33.73 -1.76 -2.22
C ALA A 45 32.47 -1.16 -2.88
N ARG A 46 31.46 -1.98 -3.15
CA ARG A 46 30.17 -1.52 -3.68
C ARG A 46 29.41 -0.64 -2.69
N GLU A 47 29.37 -1.03 -1.43
CA GLU A 47 28.74 -0.27 -0.35
C GLU A 47 29.44 1.08 -0.10
N ALA A 48 30.77 1.13 -0.22
CA ALA A 48 31.55 2.36 -0.05
C ALA A 48 31.33 3.40 -1.16
N GLN A 49 30.90 2.97 -2.36
CA GLN A 49 30.58 3.90 -3.45
C GLN A 49 29.27 4.65 -3.18
N HIS A 50 28.22 3.90 -2.83
CA HIS A 50 26.90 4.42 -2.46
C HIS A 50 26.23 3.38 -1.58
N ALA A 51 25.54 3.83 -0.53
CA ALA A 51 24.82 2.95 0.37
C ALA A 51 23.81 2.08 -0.40
N THR A 52 23.77 0.78 -0.08
CA THR A 52 22.82 -0.16 -0.70
C THR A 52 21.47 -0.22 0.04
N TYR A 53 21.15 0.81 0.80
CA TYR A 53 19.85 0.98 1.45
C TYR A 53 18.78 1.37 0.41
N LEU A 54 17.62 0.72 0.47
CA LEU A 54 16.54 0.92 -0.51
C LEU A 54 15.35 1.72 0.04
N GLY A 55 15.31 2.00 1.34
CA GLY A 55 14.13 2.52 2.02
C GLY A 55 13.46 1.48 2.91
N ASN A 56 12.60 1.96 3.82
CA ASN A 56 11.76 1.13 4.69
C ASN A 56 12.48 -0.08 5.31
N GLY A 57 13.65 0.15 5.90
CA GLY A 57 14.33 -0.88 6.66
C GLY A 57 15.01 -1.99 5.85
N ILE A 58 15.15 -1.86 4.53
CA ILE A 58 15.71 -2.90 3.67
C ILE A 58 17.03 -2.45 3.02
N ALA A 59 18.04 -3.30 3.06
CA ALA A 59 19.31 -3.11 2.36
C ALA A 59 19.69 -4.32 1.47
N ILE A 60 20.40 -4.07 0.37
CA ILE A 60 20.75 -5.08 -0.64
C ILE A 60 22.24 -5.11 -1.02
N PRO A 61 23.15 -5.45 -0.10
CA PRO A 61 24.57 -5.46 -0.41
C PRO A 61 24.90 -6.52 -1.49
N HIS A 62 25.73 -6.15 -2.45
CA HIS A 62 26.11 -6.99 -3.59
C HIS A 62 27.52 -6.63 -4.07
N GLY A 63 28.20 -7.54 -4.77
CA GLY A 63 29.55 -7.28 -5.28
C GLY A 63 29.60 -6.27 -6.44
N THR A 64 30.79 -5.74 -6.70
CA THR A 64 31.08 -4.92 -7.89
C THR A 64 31.19 -5.76 -9.15
N THR A 65 31.16 -5.10 -10.32
CA THR A 65 31.44 -5.72 -11.62
C THR A 65 32.81 -6.40 -11.67
N GLU A 66 33.82 -5.86 -10.98
CA GLU A 66 35.17 -6.43 -10.92
C GLU A 66 35.19 -7.78 -10.20
N THR A 67 34.39 -7.93 -9.14
CA THR A 67 34.27 -9.19 -8.37
C THR A 67 33.28 -10.19 -8.94
N ARG A 68 32.62 -9.88 -10.06
CA ARG A 68 31.59 -10.72 -10.69
C ARG A 68 32.12 -12.09 -11.12
N HIS A 69 33.40 -12.19 -11.48
CA HIS A 69 34.05 -13.46 -11.83
C HIS A 69 34.13 -14.44 -10.65
N LEU A 70 34.00 -13.95 -9.41
CA LEU A 70 33.96 -14.77 -8.19
C LEU A 70 32.57 -15.41 -7.97
N VAL A 71 31.54 -15.03 -8.73
CA VAL A 71 30.19 -15.60 -8.58
C VAL A 71 30.11 -16.94 -9.33
N ARG A 72 30.08 -18.04 -8.58
CA ARG A 72 29.90 -19.41 -9.10
C ARG A 72 28.47 -19.69 -9.51
N GLN A 73 27.50 -19.19 -8.77
CA GLN A 73 26.07 -19.35 -9.03
C GLN A 73 25.29 -18.13 -8.52
N THR A 74 24.28 -17.69 -9.29
CA THR A 74 23.38 -16.62 -8.84
C THR A 74 22.55 -17.13 -7.66
N GLY A 75 22.49 -16.35 -6.59
CA GLY A 75 21.75 -16.68 -5.38
C GLY A 75 21.71 -15.55 -4.37
N VAL A 76 20.90 -15.72 -3.32
CA VAL A 76 20.68 -14.69 -2.29
C VAL A 76 20.83 -15.26 -0.90
N ARG A 77 21.21 -14.42 0.06
CA ARG A 77 21.15 -14.75 1.50
C ARG A 77 20.48 -13.60 2.23
N VAL A 78 19.62 -13.93 3.18
CA VAL A 78 18.83 -12.93 3.91
C VAL A 78 19.17 -13.00 5.39
N ALA A 79 19.30 -11.84 6.03
CA ALA A 79 19.41 -11.75 7.49
C ALA A 79 18.45 -10.69 8.02
N GLN A 80 17.71 -11.06 9.06
CA GLN A 80 16.86 -10.17 9.84
C GLN A 80 17.61 -9.66 11.06
N PHE A 81 17.57 -8.35 11.29
CA PHE A 81 18.16 -7.66 12.42
C PHE A 81 17.07 -6.88 13.18
N PRO A 82 16.37 -7.47 14.15
CA PRO A 82 15.21 -6.83 14.79
C PRO A 82 15.51 -5.49 15.48
N GLN A 83 16.75 -5.29 15.96
CA GLN A 83 17.21 -4.05 16.58
C GLN A 83 17.63 -2.96 15.56
N GLY A 84 17.74 -3.35 14.30
CA GLY A 84 18.23 -2.51 13.21
C GLY A 84 19.74 -2.34 13.22
N VAL A 85 20.33 -2.30 12.02
CA VAL A 85 21.73 -1.96 11.78
C VAL A 85 21.74 -0.61 11.07
N GLU A 86 22.46 0.38 11.61
CA GLU A 86 22.62 1.66 10.92
C GLU A 86 23.33 1.46 9.59
N TRP A 87 22.72 1.95 8.50
CA TRP A 87 23.14 1.66 7.13
C TRP A 87 23.57 2.91 6.37
N ASP A 88 22.80 4.00 6.49
CA ASP A 88 23.04 5.27 5.80
C ASP A 88 22.43 6.46 6.57
N ASP A 89 23.23 7.45 6.98
CA ASP A 89 22.79 8.71 7.62
C ASP A 89 21.59 8.59 8.59
N GLY A 90 21.69 7.72 9.59
CA GLY A 90 20.66 7.48 10.61
C GLY A 90 19.51 6.55 10.18
N GLN A 91 19.49 6.09 8.93
CA GLN A 91 18.58 5.05 8.45
C GLN A 91 19.08 3.67 8.89
N LYS A 92 18.16 2.85 9.40
CA LYS A 92 18.46 1.50 9.88
C LYS A 92 17.89 0.45 8.94
N ALA A 93 18.66 -0.59 8.65
CA ALA A 93 18.20 -1.79 7.99
C ALA A 93 17.80 -2.86 9.03
N TYR A 94 16.60 -3.39 8.90
CA TYR A 94 16.05 -4.51 9.67
C TYR A 94 16.08 -5.81 8.88
N LEU A 95 16.12 -5.73 7.55
CA LEU A 95 16.27 -6.88 6.67
C LEU A 95 17.37 -6.58 5.65
N VAL A 96 18.38 -7.44 5.59
CA VAL A 96 19.50 -7.31 4.66
C VAL A 96 19.50 -8.51 3.73
N ILE A 97 19.49 -8.25 2.42
CA ILE A 97 19.41 -9.27 1.38
C ILE A 97 20.69 -9.18 0.55
N ALA A 98 21.65 -10.04 0.85
CA ALA A 98 22.88 -10.13 0.09
C ALA A 98 22.65 -10.88 -1.24
N ILE A 99 23.15 -10.32 -2.33
CA ILE A 99 22.94 -10.86 -3.68
C ILE A 99 24.29 -11.22 -4.30
N ALA A 100 24.42 -12.48 -4.71
CA ALA A 100 25.45 -12.93 -5.64
C ALA A 100 24.80 -13.08 -7.01
N ALA A 101 25.20 -12.25 -7.99
CA ALA A 101 24.59 -12.29 -9.32
C ALA A 101 25.64 -12.37 -10.42
N LYS A 102 25.46 -13.31 -11.35
CA LYS A 102 26.30 -13.44 -12.55
C LYS A 102 25.98 -12.40 -13.62
N SER A 103 24.92 -11.62 -13.46
CA SER A 103 24.48 -10.55 -14.38
C SER A 103 23.62 -9.52 -13.67
N ASP A 104 22.93 -8.66 -14.42
CA ASP A 104 21.99 -7.66 -13.88
C ASP A 104 20.71 -8.30 -13.30
N GLU A 105 20.73 -9.59 -12.99
CA GLU A 105 19.69 -10.35 -12.29
C GLU A 105 19.30 -9.74 -10.95
N HIS A 106 20.17 -8.94 -10.31
CA HIS A 106 19.82 -8.17 -9.13
C HIS A 106 18.67 -7.16 -9.39
N LEU A 107 18.50 -6.68 -10.62
CA LEU A 107 17.35 -5.84 -11.02
C LEU A 107 16.02 -6.59 -10.95
N GLY A 108 16.04 -7.91 -11.22
CA GLY A 108 14.86 -8.76 -11.07
C GLY A 108 14.39 -8.85 -9.62
N ILE A 109 15.33 -8.91 -8.68
CA ILE A 109 15.09 -8.92 -7.24
C ILE A 109 14.57 -7.56 -6.78
N LEU A 110 15.18 -6.47 -7.25
CA LEU A 110 14.72 -5.11 -6.97
C LEU A 110 13.24 -4.91 -7.33
N ARG A 111 12.79 -5.42 -8.50
CA ARG A 111 11.38 -5.36 -8.91
C ARG A 111 10.43 -6.14 -8.01
N GLN A 112 10.89 -7.18 -7.31
CA GLN A 112 10.07 -7.89 -6.33
C GLN A 112 10.02 -7.12 -5.00
N LEU A 113 11.13 -6.48 -4.64
CA LEU A 113 11.24 -5.69 -3.41
C LEU A 113 10.46 -4.37 -3.47
N THR A 114 10.22 -3.78 -4.64
CA THR A 114 9.44 -2.53 -4.77
C THR A 114 8.06 -2.59 -4.11
N ARG A 115 7.40 -3.76 -4.08
CA ARG A 115 6.12 -3.95 -3.37
C ARG A 115 6.29 -3.83 -1.86
N VAL A 116 7.34 -4.43 -1.31
CA VAL A 116 7.62 -4.45 0.14
C VAL A 116 8.11 -3.08 0.60
N LEU A 117 8.92 -2.41 -0.23
CA LEU A 117 9.41 -1.05 0.01
C LEU A 117 8.28 -0.01 0.07
N GLY A 118 7.08 -0.30 -0.41
CA GLY A 118 5.91 0.60 -0.30
C GLY A 118 4.99 0.29 0.88
N ASP A 119 5.24 -0.78 1.64
CA ASP A 119 4.37 -1.28 2.71
C ASP A 119 5.10 -1.28 4.06
N GLU A 120 4.90 -0.23 4.84
CA GLU A 120 5.48 -0.08 6.19
C GLU A 120 5.04 -1.21 7.14
N ALA A 121 3.82 -1.74 6.98
CA ALA A 121 3.33 -2.84 7.79
C ALA A 121 4.03 -4.15 7.43
N ALA A 122 4.32 -4.40 6.15
CA ALA A 122 5.15 -5.52 5.72
C ALA A 122 6.57 -5.43 6.30
N THR A 123 7.13 -4.23 6.34
CA THR A 123 8.45 -3.98 6.93
C THR A 123 8.46 -4.31 8.41
N GLU A 124 7.46 -3.87 9.17
CA GLU A 124 7.40 -4.15 10.61
C GLU A 124 7.17 -5.64 10.91
N ARG A 125 6.40 -6.34 10.08
CA ARG A 125 6.28 -7.81 10.14
C ARG A 125 7.63 -8.48 9.87
N LEU A 126 8.33 -8.08 8.81
CA LEU A 126 9.66 -8.59 8.47
C LEU A 126 10.68 -8.33 9.58
N ARG A 127 10.56 -7.23 10.33
CA ARG A 127 11.43 -6.90 11.47
C ARG A 127 11.20 -7.80 12.68
N THR A 128 9.94 -8.15 12.95
CA THR A 128 9.53 -8.76 14.23
C THR A 128 9.21 -10.25 14.13
N THR A 129 8.99 -10.77 12.93
CA THR A 129 8.61 -12.17 12.71
C THR A 129 9.68 -13.12 13.22
N ARG A 130 9.23 -14.27 13.74
CA ARG A 130 10.07 -15.41 14.11
C ARG A 130 9.84 -16.60 13.19
N ASP A 131 9.03 -16.42 12.15
CA ASP A 131 8.75 -17.44 11.15
C ASP A 131 9.50 -17.11 9.86
N VAL A 132 10.41 -18.00 9.48
CA VAL A 132 11.21 -17.84 8.26
C VAL A 132 10.33 -17.89 7.01
N THR A 133 9.22 -18.62 7.07
CA THR A 133 8.25 -18.79 5.99
C THR A 133 7.60 -17.46 5.64
N GLU A 134 7.36 -16.60 6.62
CA GLU A 134 6.83 -15.26 6.41
C GLU A 134 7.80 -14.38 5.63
N ILE A 135 9.11 -14.47 5.88
CA ILE A 135 10.12 -13.74 5.12
C ILE A 135 10.19 -14.26 3.67
N ILE A 136 10.28 -15.58 3.47
CA ILE A 136 10.31 -16.21 2.12
C ILE A 136 9.15 -15.68 1.29
N ARG A 137 7.96 -15.79 1.86
CA ARG A 137 6.71 -15.40 1.23
C ARG A 137 6.68 -13.93 0.81
N VAL A 138 6.95 -13.02 1.75
CA VAL A 138 6.92 -11.57 1.49
C VAL A 138 7.90 -11.22 0.36
N LEU A 139 9.09 -11.84 0.34
CA LEU A 139 10.13 -11.61 -0.66
C LEU A 139 9.89 -12.31 -2.01
N SER A 140 9.31 -13.51 -2.02
CA SER A 140 8.98 -14.28 -3.23
C SER A 140 7.80 -13.68 -3.99
N GLY A 141 7.04 -12.77 -3.35
CA GLY A 141 5.82 -12.21 -3.93
C GLY A 141 4.59 -13.09 -3.70
N GLU A 142 4.78 -14.27 -3.09
CA GLU A 142 3.71 -15.15 -2.64
C GLU A 142 2.97 -14.45 -1.48
N GLY A 143 1.64 -14.45 -1.52
CA GLY A 143 0.85 -13.87 -0.43
C GLY A 143 1.01 -14.69 0.86
N ASP A 144 0.56 -14.13 1.98
CA ASP A 144 0.44 -14.78 3.31
C ASP A 144 0.18 -16.32 3.26
N PRO A 145 0.86 -17.28 3.97
CA PRO A 145 0.41 -18.67 3.99
C PRO A 145 -0.77 -18.83 4.95
N LEU A 146 -1.17 -17.78 5.69
CA LEU A 146 -2.54 -17.63 6.20
C LEU A 146 -3.56 -17.46 5.05
N VAL A 147 -3.10 -17.34 3.80
CA VAL A 147 -3.91 -17.23 2.58
C VAL A 147 -3.62 -18.36 1.55
N THR A 148 -2.62 -19.23 1.71
CA THR A 148 -2.46 -20.39 0.79
C THR A 148 -1.87 -21.65 1.42
N GLY A 149 -2.68 -22.70 1.62
CA GLY A 149 -2.23 -24.10 1.69
C GLY A 149 -2.83 -24.97 2.79
N ALA A 150 -3.94 -25.64 2.47
CA ALA A 150 -4.64 -26.65 3.28
C ALA A 150 -3.76 -27.60 4.14
N THR A 151 -3.80 -27.46 5.46
CA THR A 151 -4.00 -28.57 6.42
C THR A 151 -4.66 -28.03 7.70
N GLY A 152 -5.77 -28.67 8.12
CA GLY A 152 -6.54 -28.26 9.30
C GLY A 152 -7.68 -27.30 9.00
N ARG A 153 -8.68 -27.78 8.26
CA ARG A 153 -9.98 -27.12 8.09
C ARG A 153 -10.62 -26.91 9.46
N THR A 154 -10.61 -25.66 9.93
CA THR A 154 -11.56 -25.17 10.93
C THR A 154 -12.41 -24.08 10.28
N ASP A 155 -13.69 -24.43 10.15
CA ASP A 155 -14.88 -23.65 9.83
C ASP A 155 -14.75 -22.11 9.69
N GLY A 156 -15.06 -21.59 8.49
CA GLY A 156 -15.80 -20.33 8.38
C GLY A 156 -15.07 -18.99 8.15
N GLN A 157 -13.74 -18.94 7.96
CA GLN A 157 -13.08 -17.66 7.64
C GLN A 157 -13.22 -17.29 6.16
N ARG A 158 -13.86 -16.15 5.91
CA ARG A 158 -14.13 -15.54 4.60
C ARG A 158 -12.92 -14.75 4.12
N GLU A 159 -12.58 -14.83 2.84
CA GLU A 159 -11.50 -14.03 2.26
C GLU A 159 -12.01 -12.78 1.53
N LEU A 160 -11.24 -11.68 1.59
CA LEU A 160 -11.55 -10.44 0.88
C LEU A 160 -10.44 -10.08 -0.11
N ALA A 161 -10.83 -9.57 -1.26
CA ALA A 161 -9.89 -9.12 -2.29
C ALA A 161 -10.44 -7.92 -3.05
N ALA A 162 -9.54 -7.20 -3.74
CA ALA A 162 -9.91 -6.11 -4.62
C ALA A 162 -9.20 -6.21 -5.97
N LEU A 163 -9.85 -5.64 -6.99
CA LEU A 163 -9.33 -5.39 -8.32
C LEU A 163 -9.64 -3.93 -8.69
N ALA A 164 -8.80 -3.02 -8.19
CA ALA A 164 -9.02 -1.59 -8.34
C ALA A 164 -8.58 -1.08 -9.73
N HIS A 165 -9.32 -0.11 -10.25
CA HIS A 165 -9.01 0.61 -11.51
C HIS A 165 -8.69 -0.34 -12.68
N PHE A 166 -9.53 -1.37 -12.85
CA PHE A 166 -9.37 -2.34 -13.92
C PHE A 166 -9.77 -1.71 -15.27
N PRO A 167 -8.95 -1.81 -16.33
CA PRO A 167 -9.21 -1.19 -17.62
C PRO A 167 -10.25 -1.98 -18.44
N ALA A 168 -11.42 -2.22 -17.87
CA ALA A 168 -12.56 -2.82 -18.55
C ALA A 168 -13.29 -1.79 -19.40
N LEU A 169 -13.79 -2.22 -20.55
CA LEU A 169 -14.64 -1.45 -21.45
C LEU A 169 -16.13 -1.78 -21.28
N SER A 170 -16.46 -2.82 -20.52
CA SER A 170 -17.83 -3.26 -20.27
C SER A 170 -17.97 -3.92 -18.89
N LEU A 171 -19.21 -4.09 -18.42
CA LEU A 171 -19.49 -4.83 -17.18
C LEU A 171 -19.02 -6.30 -17.30
N ASP A 172 -19.13 -6.90 -18.47
CA ASP A 172 -18.72 -8.30 -18.71
C ASP A 172 -17.20 -8.46 -18.62
N GLU A 173 -16.44 -7.50 -19.15
CA GLU A 173 -14.98 -7.47 -18.99
C GLU A 173 -14.56 -7.26 -17.53
N LEU A 174 -15.27 -6.39 -16.80
CA LEU A 174 -15.03 -6.18 -15.38
C LEU A 174 -15.32 -7.45 -14.57
N LEU A 175 -16.40 -8.15 -14.90
CA LEU A 175 -16.77 -9.45 -14.32
C LEU A 175 -15.74 -10.54 -14.64
N LEU A 176 -15.23 -10.59 -15.87
CA LEU A 176 -14.18 -11.52 -16.25
C LEU A 176 -12.88 -11.24 -15.49
N GLY A 177 -12.49 -9.97 -15.35
CA GLY A 177 -11.34 -9.56 -14.55
C GLY A 177 -11.48 -9.96 -13.08
N ALA A 178 -12.66 -9.70 -12.49
CA ALA A 178 -13.01 -10.11 -11.13
C ALA A 178 -12.92 -11.65 -10.96
N GLY A 179 -13.49 -12.41 -11.89
CA GLY A 179 -13.46 -13.87 -11.88
C GLY A 179 -12.05 -14.44 -12.06
N ALA A 180 -11.25 -13.87 -12.96
CA ALA A 180 -9.85 -14.25 -13.16
C ALA A 180 -9.01 -13.99 -11.90
N ARG A 181 -9.27 -12.85 -11.22
CA ARG A 181 -8.61 -12.54 -9.95
C ARG A 181 -9.01 -13.52 -8.85
N ALA A 182 -10.30 -13.81 -8.68
CA ALA A 182 -10.79 -14.80 -7.72
C ALA A 182 -10.23 -16.21 -8.00
N LYS A 183 -10.10 -16.59 -9.28
CA LYS A 183 -9.41 -17.83 -9.69
C LYS A 183 -7.93 -17.82 -9.34
N SER A 184 -7.22 -16.71 -9.53
CA SER A 184 -5.80 -16.58 -9.16
C SER A 184 -5.55 -16.70 -7.65
N LEU A 185 -6.57 -16.38 -6.84
CA LEU A 185 -6.58 -16.54 -5.39
C LEU A 185 -7.01 -17.96 -4.96
N GLY A 186 -7.30 -18.86 -5.91
CA GLY A 186 -7.74 -20.23 -5.62
C GLY A 186 -9.20 -20.36 -5.19
N TRP A 187 -10.02 -19.30 -5.28
CA TRP A 187 -11.42 -19.36 -4.85
C TRP A 187 -12.31 -20.07 -5.88
N LEU A 188 -12.00 -19.90 -7.16
CA LEU A 188 -12.76 -20.43 -8.29
C LEU A 188 -11.94 -21.43 -9.09
N ASP A 189 -12.60 -22.50 -9.52
CA ASP A 189 -12.10 -23.36 -10.59
C ASP A 189 -12.54 -22.83 -11.98
N THR A 190 -12.10 -23.51 -13.03
CA THR A 190 -12.41 -23.12 -14.41
C THR A 190 -13.90 -23.26 -14.75
N GLN A 191 -14.60 -24.21 -14.12
CA GLN A 191 -16.02 -24.43 -14.36
C GLN A 191 -16.87 -23.33 -13.70
N ALA A 192 -16.55 -22.96 -12.46
CA ALA A 192 -17.20 -21.87 -11.73
C ALA A 192 -17.02 -20.51 -12.43
N LEU A 193 -15.85 -20.27 -13.05
CA LEU A 193 -15.63 -19.08 -13.87
C LEU A 193 -16.52 -19.07 -15.13
N ALA A 194 -16.67 -20.20 -15.81
CA ALA A 194 -17.57 -20.30 -16.96
C ALA A 194 -19.04 -20.07 -16.56
N THR A 195 -19.46 -20.60 -15.42
CA THR A 195 -20.81 -20.34 -14.87
C THR A 195 -21.01 -18.87 -14.52
N LEU A 196 -20.00 -18.21 -13.95
CA LEU A 196 -20.06 -16.80 -13.60
C LEU A 196 -20.35 -15.90 -14.82
N LEU A 197 -19.71 -16.17 -15.95
CA LEU A 197 -19.91 -15.40 -17.19
C LEU A 197 -21.31 -15.57 -17.80
N GLY A 198 -22.00 -16.68 -17.48
CA GLY A 198 -23.39 -16.89 -17.87
C GLY A 198 -24.40 -16.23 -16.95
N ALA A 199 -23.98 -15.67 -15.82
CA ALA A 199 -24.85 -15.05 -14.83
C ALA A 199 -24.85 -13.52 -15.00
N ALA A 200 -26.04 -12.92 -15.10
CA ALA A 200 -26.19 -11.47 -15.15
C ALA A 200 -25.96 -10.86 -13.75
N PRO A 201 -25.03 -9.90 -13.58
CA PRO A 201 -24.88 -9.18 -12.33
C PRO A 201 -26.13 -8.36 -12.00
N LEU A 202 -26.47 -8.29 -10.72
CA LEU A 202 -27.61 -7.53 -10.19
C LEU A 202 -27.20 -6.09 -9.90
N HIS A 203 -27.91 -5.11 -10.45
CA HIS A 203 -27.73 -3.70 -10.06
C HIS A 203 -28.36 -3.44 -8.69
N LEU A 204 -27.55 -2.99 -7.73
CA LEU A 204 -27.98 -2.70 -6.36
C LEU A 204 -28.31 -1.20 -6.14
N GLY A 205 -27.88 -0.33 -7.05
CA GLY A 205 -28.02 1.13 -6.94
C GLY A 205 -26.68 1.85 -6.75
N GLN A 206 -26.66 3.16 -6.96
CA GLN A 206 -25.46 4.02 -6.83
C GLN A 206 -24.25 3.53 -7.64
N GLY A 207 -24.52 2.86 -8.76
CA GLY A 207 -23.52 2.28 -9.63
C GLY A 207 -22.82 1.03 -9.07
N VAL A 208 -23.36 0.39 -8.03
CA VAL A 208 -22.84 -0.85 -7.47
C VAL A 208 -23.60 -2.05 -8.03
N TRP A 209 -22.84 -3.04 -8.50
CA TRP A 209 -23.35 -4.28 -9.09
C TRP A 209 -22.90 -5.48 -8.26
N LEU A 210 -23.70 -6.55 -8.26
CA LEU A 210 -23.42 -7.78 -7.53
C LEU A 210 -23.50 -9.00 -8.44
N ALA A 211 -22.38 -9.71 -8.57
CA ALA A 211 -22.31 -11.03 -9.16
C ALA A 211 -22.08 -12.08 -8.08
N ARG A 212 -22.52 -13.31 -8.35
CA ARG A 212 -22.48 -14.43 -7.42
C ARG A 212 -22.11 -15.71 -8.16
N THR A 213 -21.25 -16.52 -7.56
CA THR A 213 -21.00 -17.89 -8.01
C THR A 213 -20.73 -18.81 -6.82
N ALA A 214 -20.97 -20.11 -7.01
CA ALA A 214 -20.55 -21.11 -6.05
C ALA A 214 -19.03 -21.30 -6.15
N ALA A 215 -18.37 -21.48 -5.01
CA ALA A 215 -16.91 -21.50 -4.93
C ALA A 215 -16.41 -22.55 -3.93
N GLY A 216 -15.18 -23.03 -4.13
CA GLY A 216 -14.51 -23.92 -3.17
C GLY A 216 -14.13 -23.19 -1.88
N GLN A 217 -13.93 -21.88 -1.97
CA GLN A 217 -13.60 -20.99 -0.85
C GLN A 217 -14.58 -19.82 -0.81
N ALA A 218 -15.06 -19.47 0.38
CA ALA A 218 -15.94 -18.32 0.56
C ALA A 218 -15.14 -17.02 0.48
N GLY A 219 -15.58 -16.07 -0.34
CA GLY A 219 -14.92 -14.78 -0.42
C GLY A 219 -15.73 -13.69 -1.10
N TRP A 220 -15.33 -12.44 -0.85
CA TRP A 220 -15.84 -11.26 -1.52
C TRP A 220 -14.72 -10.57 -2.28
N LEU A 221 -14.98 -10.22 -3.53
CA LEU A 221 -14.08 -9.42 -4.34
C LEU A 221 -14.77 -8.13 -4.79
N LEU A 222 -14.10 -6.99 -4.65
CA LEU A 222 -14.55 -5.71 -5.19
C LEU A 222 -13.71 -5.33 -6.40
N ALA A 223 -14.33 -5.21 -7.56
CA ALA A 223 -13.71 -4.69 -8.77
C ALA A 223 -14.23 -3.28 -9.08
N THR A 224 -13.32 -2.35 -9.37
CA THR A 224 -13.69 -0.99 -9.81
C THR A 224 -13.07 -0.72 -11.19
N PRO A 225 -13.80 -0.10 -12.13
CA PRO A 225 -13.25 0.19 -13.45
C PRO A 225 -12.29 1.38 -13.41
N ALA A 226 -11.35 1.42 -14.35
CA ALA A 226 -10.41 2.54 -14.54
C ALA A 226 -11.09 3.77 -15.14
N GLN A 227 -12.16 3.57 -15.90
CA GLN A 227 -12.93 4.60 -16.58
C GLN A 227 -14.42 4.45 -16.26
N PRO A 228 -15.21 5.54 -16.33
CA PRO A 228 -16.66 5.47 -16.13
C PRO A 228 -17.30 4.48 -17.10
N LEU A 229 -18.03 3.52 -16.57
CA LEU A 229 -18.77 2.53 -17.34
C LEU A 229 -20.27 2.75 -17.14
N VAL A 230 -21.05 2.49 -18.20
CA VAL A 230 -22.51 2.52 -18.17
C VAL A 230 -23.02 1.26 -18.86
N THR A 231 -23.95 0.56 -18.22
CA THR A 231 -24.62 -0.61 -18.79
C THR A 231 -26.11 -0.52 -18.52
N HIS A 232 -26.92 -0.77 -19.54
CA HIS A 232 -28.39 -0.70 -19.45
C HIS A 232 -28.92 0.61 -18.81
N GLY A 233 -28.25 1.75 -19.07
CA GLY A 233 -28.63 3.06 -18.53
C GLY A 233 -28.22 3.32 -17.07
N HIS A 234 -27.48 2.41 -16.45
CA HIS A 234 -26.97 2.54 -15.09
C HIS A 234 -25.45 2.63 -15.08
N GLU A 235 -24.92 3.49 -14.21
CA GLU A 235 -23.48 3.56 -13.98
C GLU A 235 -22.93 2.24 -13.42
N VAL A 236 -21.66 1.98 -13.68
CA VAL A 236 -20.90 0.88 -13.09
C VAL A 236 -19.68 1.49 -12.43
N ASN A 237 -19.82 1.81 -11.14
CA ASN A 237 -18.77 2.36 -10.30
C ASN A 237 -18.05 1.26 -9.50
N ALA A 238 -18.75 0.15 -9.22
CA ALA A 238 -18.20 -1.02 -8.55
C ALA A 238 -18.95 -2.30 -8.94
N LEU A 239 -18.22 -3.41 -8.98
CA LEU A 239 -18.75 -4.76 -9.08
C LEU A 239 -18.27 -5.56 -7.87
N LEU A 240 -19.21 -6.02 -7.06
CA LEU A 240 -18.99 -7.01 -6.02
C LEU A 240 -19.15 -8.41 -6.62
N LEU A 241 -18.19 -9.29 -6.36
CA LEU A 241 -18.26 -10.70 -6.66
C LEU A 241 -18.29 -11.49 -5.35
N LEU A 242 -19.42 -12.16 -5.10
CA LEU A 242 -19.58 -13.12 -4.00
C LEU A 242 -19.24 -14.53 -4.49
N CYS A 243 -18.12 -15.05 -4.00
CA CYS A 243 -17.74 -16.46 -4.09
C CYS A 243 -18.38 -17.18 -2.89
N ALA A 244 -19.53 -17.81 -3.11
CA ALA A 244 -20.31 -18.40 -2.04
C ALA A 244 -19.86 -19.84 -1.74
N ASN A 245 -19.54 -20.11 -0.47
CA ASN A 245 -19.42 -21.46 0.08
C ASN A 245 -20.14 -21.49 1.45
N GLY A 246 -21.23 -22.25 1.54
CA GLY A 246 -22.06 -22.30 2.76
C GLY A 246 -22.78 -20.98 3.08
N ARG A 247 -23.13 -20.78 4.36
CA ARG A 247 -23.88 -19.59 4.85
C ARG A 247 -23.00 -18.50 5.47
N GLY A 248 -21.68 -18.67 5.38
CA GLY A 248 -20.72 -17.72 5.90
C GLY A 248 -20.67 -16.40 5.13
N HIS A 249 -21.76 -15.86 4.61
CA HIS A 249 -21.80 -14.54 3.95
C HIS A 249 -23.08 -13.74 4.29
N GLU A 250 -23.93 -14.28 5.18
CA GLU A 250 -25.21 -13.68 5.56
C GLU A 250 -25.03 -12.34 6.29
N ALA A 251 -23.96 -12.17 7.09
CA ALA A 251 -23.68 -10.93 7.79
C ALA A 251 -23.29 -9.78 6.83
N GLU A 252 -22.47 -10.08 5.83
CA GLU A 252 -22.06 -9.14 4.77
C GLU A 252 -23.25 -8.76 3.88
N LEU A 253 -24.12 -9.72 3.55
CA LEU A 253 -25.37 -9.44 2.86
C LEU A 253 -26.30 -8.55 3.70
N GLY A 254 -26.39 -8.78 5.01
CA GLY A 254 -27.11 -7.90 5.93
C GLY A 254 -26.59 -6.45 5.90
N ARG A 255 -25.27 -6.27 5.93
CA ARG A 255 -24.65 -4.94 5.81
C ARG A 255 -24.85 -4.29 4.44
N LEU A 256 -24.84 -5.07 3.35
CA LEU A 256 -25.19 -4.54 2.03
C LEU A 256 -26.63 -4.00 2.02
N VAL A 257 -27.56 -4.68 2.68
CA VAL A 257 -28.94 -4.19 2.83
C VAL A 257 -28.97 -2.89 3.64
N GLU A 258 -28.23 -2.80 4.75
CA GLU A 258 -28.12 -1.57 5.56
C GLU A 258 -27.55 -0.40 4.76
N LEU A 259 -26.44 -0.60 4.03
CA LEU A 259 -25.84 0.43 3.17
C LEU A 259 -26.75 0.88 2.04
N THR A 260 -27.52 -0.06 1.48
CA THR A 260 -28.52 0.23 0.45
C THR A 260 -29.64 1.10 1.04
N GLY A 261 -30.19 0.72 2.20
CA GLY A 261 -31.23 1.48 2.89
C GLY A 261 -30.77 2.86 3.36
N ALA A 262 -29.50 3.01 3.74
CA ALA A 262 -28.91 4.28 4.14
C ALA A 262 -28.51 5.18 2.96
N GLY A 263 -28.63 4.72 1.70
CA GLY A 263 -28.19 5.51 0.55
C GLY A 263 -26.67 5.67 0.48
N ARG A 264 -25.90 4.72 1.04
CA ARG A 264 -24.43 4.79 1.17
C ARG A 264 -23.69 3.75 0.36
N LEU A 265 -24.38 2.98 -0.49
CA LEU A 265 -23.77 1.89 -1.24
C LEU A 265 -22.61 2.35 -2.15
N GLY A 266 -22.67 3.56 -2.72
CA GLY A 266 -21.60 4.14 -3.54
C GLY A 266 -20.28 4.38 -2.79
N GLU A 267 -20.29 4.36 -1.44
CA GLU A 267 -19.09 4.40 -0.62
C GLU A 267 -18.19 3.18 -0.84
N LEU A 268 -18.73 2.03 -1.25
CA LEU A 268 -17.95 0.81 -1.50
C LEU A 268 -16.86 1.00 -2.54
N ALA A 269 -17.12 1.78 -3.60
CA ALA A 269 -16.11 2.07 -4.63
C ALA A 269 -14.93 2.88 -4.08
N ARG A 270 -15.14 3.67 -3.01
CA ARG A 270 -14.13 4.54 -2.40
C ARG A 270 -13.43 3.89 -1.20
N HIS A 271 -14.21 3.25 -0.33
CA HIS A 271 -13.75 2.75 0.96
C HIS A 271 -13.48 1.24 0.96
N GLY A 272 -13.88 0.51 -0.10
CA GLY A 272 -13.60 -0.90 -0.24
C GLY A 272 -14.52 -1.82 0.56
N LEU A 273 -14.12 -3.08 0.70
CA LEU A 273 -14.91 -4.13 1.36
C LEU A 273 -14.93 -4.05 2.90
N THR A 274 -14.18 -3.13 3.50
CA THR A 274 -14.16 -2.90 4.96
C THR A 274 -15.54 -2.52 5.49
N LEU A 275 -16.35 -1.81 4.67
CA LEU A 275 -17.74 -1.48 4.97
C LEU A 275 -18.64 -2.72 5.12
N LEU A 276 -18.23 -3.88 4.59
CA LEU A 276 -18.97 -5.14 4.73
C LEU A 276 -18.49 -6.00 5.91
N GLN A 277 -17.43 -5.58 6.63
CA GLN A 277 -16.82 -6.38 7.71
C GLN A 277 -17.25 -6.01 9.13
N GLY A 278 -17.87 -4.84 9.33
CA GLY A 278 -18.22 -4.21 10.61
C GLY A 278 -18.02 -4.99 11.92
N GLU A 279 -17.24 -4.41 12.81
CA GLU A 279 -17.69 -4.26 14.21
C GLU A 279 -18.82 -3.23 14.23
N ALA A 280 -19.71 -3.30 15.23
CA ALA A 280 -20.78 -2.34 15.43
C ALA A 280 -20.23 -0.91 15.26
N ALA A 281 -20.92 -0.07 14.48
CA ALA A 281 -20.65 1.35 14.51
C ALA A 281 -20.75 1.80 15.98
N PRO A 282 -19.67 2.31 16.61
CA PRO A 282 -19.88 3.13 17.78
C PRO A 282 -20.77 4.27 17.31
N ALA A 283 -21.89 4.45 18.01
CA ALA A 283 -22.78 5.58 17.82
C ALA A 283 -21.94 6.83 17.60
N ALA A 284 -22.08 7.45 16.42
CA ALA A 284 -21.45 8.70 16.01
C ALA A 284 -20.06 8.96 16.64
N SER A 285 -19.00 8.43 16.03
CA SER A 285 -17.69 9.09 16.12
C SER A 285 -17.11 9.21 14.72
N GLN A 286 -17.02 10.46 14.26
CA GLN A 286 -16.22 10.84 13.10
C GLN A 286 -14.75 10.58 13.45
N SER A 287 -14.12 9.62 12.79
CA SER A 287 -12.67 9.62 12.61
C SER A 287 -12.26 8.74 11.43
N ASP A 288 -12.55 9.22 10.22
CA ASP A 288 -11.52 9.16 9.19
C ASP A 288 -10.84 10.53 9.29
N GLY A 289 -9.57 10.54 9.71
CA GLY A 289 -8.89 11.73 10.27
C GLY A 289 -9.19 12.99 9.47
N HIS A 290 -9.67 14.03 10.15
CA HIS A 290 -10.20 15.25 9.56
C HIS A 290 -9.33 15.68 8.38
N ARG A 291 -9.84 15.45 7.16
CA ARG A 291 -9.17 15.78 5.92
C ARG A 291 -10.13 16.58 5.04
N ALA A 292 -9.64 17.67 4.47
CA ALA A 292 -10.40 18.49 3.54
C ALA A 292 -9.48 18.98 2.42
N THR A 293 -10.04 19.20 1.24
CA THR A 293 -9.31 19.79 0.11
C THR A 293 -9.97 21.09 -0.27
N PHE A 294 -9.18 22.16 -0.39
CA PHE A 294 -9.66 23.50 -0.74
C PHE A 294 -8.89 24.05 -1.95
N THR A 295 -9.58 24.81 -2.79
CA THR A 295 -8.97 25.47 -3.95
C THR A 295 -8.59 26.90 -3.58
N ILE A 296 -7.36 27.31 -3.87
CA ILE A 296 -6.90 28.68 -3.63
C ILE A 296 -7.43 29.61 -4.71
N VAL A 297 -8.15 30.65 -4.30
CA VAL A 297 -8.75 31.66 -5.18
C VAL A 297 -7.96 32.97 -5.25
N ASN A 298 -6.93 33.13 -4.42
CA ASN A 298 -6.08 34.32 -4.41
C ASN A 298 -5.35 34.47 -5.76
N PRO A 299 -5.45 35.62 -6.47
CA PRO A 299 -4.89 35.81 -7.81
C PRO A 299 -3.39 35.52 -7.93
N HIS A 300 -2.63 35.79 -6.87
CA HIS A 300 -1.19 35.55 -6.80
C HIS A 300 -0.82 34.29 -5.99
N GLY A 301 -1.79 33.46 -5.63
CA GLY A 301 -1.58 32.25 -4.82
C GLY A 301 -1.22 32.55 -3.36
N LEU A 302 -0.56 31.60 -2.68
CA LEU A 302 -0.15 31.76 -1.28
C LEU A 302 1.24 32.40 -1.15
N HIS A 303 1.32 33.70 -1.46
CA HIS A 303 2.49 34.51 -1.10
C HIS A 303 2.45 34.93 0.38
N ALA A 304 3.39 35.79 0.79
CA ALA A 304 3.61 36.14 2.19
C ALA A 304 2.37 36.60 2.96
N ARG A 305 1.45 37.33 2.32
CA ARG A 305 0.26 37.92 2.97
C ARG A 305 -0.89 36.91 3.16
N PRO A 306 -1.45 36.26 2.12
CA PRO A 306 -2.48 35.24 2.29
C PRO A 306 -1.93 34.00 3.02
N GLY A 307 -0.64 33.67 2.83
CA GLY A 307 0.04 32.63 3.61
C GLY A 307 0.09 32.95 5.11
N ALA A 308 0.37 34.21 5.50
CA ALA A 308 0.37 34.61 6.90
C ALA A 308 -1.04 34.55 7.53
N MET A 309 -2.07 34.89 6.76
CA MET A 309 -3.46 34.77 7.20
C MET A 309 -3.90 33.32 7.39
N LEU A 310 -3.52 32.43 6.47
CA LEU A 310 -3.77 30.99 6.60
C LEU A 310 -3.08 30.41 7.85
N VAL A 311 -1.83 30.77 8.07
CA VAL A 311 -1.07 30.35 9.26
C VAL A 311 -1.67 30.92 10.55
N LYS A 312 -2.19 32.16 10.51
CA LYS A 312 -2.85 32.78 11.65
C LYS A 312 -4.09 31.98 12.05
N VAL A 313 -4.96 31.65 11.10
CA VAL A 313 -6.15 30.82 11.34
C VAL A 313 -5.74 29.43 11.82
N ALA A 314 -4.76 28.78 11.19
CA ALA A 314 -4.28 27.46 11.63
C ALA A 314 -3.76 27.45 13.08
N LYS A 315 -3.23 28.57 13.59
CA LYS A 315 -2.71 28.71 14.96
C LYS A 315 -3.78 28.97 16.02
N GLU A 316 -5.03 29.26 15.62
CA GLU A 316 -6.14 29.43 16.56
C GLU A 316 -6.61 28.09 17.14
N TYR A 317 -6.20 26.98 16.51
CA TYR A 317 -6.55 25.62 16.88
C TYR A 317 -5.37 24.87 17.53
N GLU A 318 -5.67 23.97 18.44
CA GLU A 318 -4.69 23.10 19.10
C GLU A 318 -4.25 21.95 18.18
N ALA A 319 -5.12 21.48 17.28
CA ALA A 319 -4.85 20.40 16.33
C ALA A 319 -3.51 20.51 15.58
N GLU A 320 -2.86 19.37 15.34
CA GLU A 320 -1.77 19.27 14.37
C GLU A 320 -2.37 19.34 12.97
N ILE A 321 -1.98 20.36 12.19
CA ILE A 321 -2.51 20.59 10.86
C ILE A 321 -1.38 20.52 9.84
N ARG A 322 -1.51 19.62 8.88
CA ARG A 322 -0.61 19.47 7.72
C ARG A 322 -1.32 19.84 6.44
N VAL A 323 -0.56 20.36 5.48
CA VAL A 323 -1.05 20.79 4.18
C VAL A 323 -0.10 20.36 3.06
N ALA A 324 -0.65 19.86 1.96
CA ALA A 324 0.09 19.57 0.73
C ALA A 324 -0.55 20.28 -0.48
N ASN A 325 0.28 20.68 -1.43
CA ASN A 325 -0.15 21.20 -2.72
C ASN A 325 -0.30 20.03 -3.72
N LEU A 326 -1.54 19.65 -4.02
CA LEU A 326 -1.86 18.51 -4.90
C LEU A 326 -1.49 18.78 -6.36
N ASP A 327 -1.43 20.04 -6.76
CA ASP A 327 -1.04 20.47 -8.09
C ASP A 327 0.43 20.95 -8.11
N GLY A 328 1.20 20.60 -7.07
CA GLY A 328 2.63 20.91 -6.89
C GLY A 328 3.48 19.67 -6.62
N SER A 329 4.44 19.76 -5.69
CA SER A 329 5.32 18.62 -5.33
C SER A 329 4.61 17.48 -4.59
N GLY A 330 3.41 17.73 -4.03
CA GLY A 330 2.70 16.78 -3.18
C GLY A 330 3.28 16.61 -1.77
N GLU A 331 4.35 17.35 -1.41
CA GLU A 331 4.96 17.30 -0.08
C GLU A 331 4.00 17.87 0.99
N GLU A 332 3.80 17.13 2.08
CA GLU A 332 3.05 17.62 3.25
C GLU A 332 3.95 18.44 4.17
N VAL A 333 3.50 19.65 4.50
CA VAL A 333 4.17 20.55 5.44
C VAL A 333 3.25 20.99 6.57
N ASN A 334 3.83 21.47 7.67
CA ASN A 334 3.07 22.00 8.80
C ASN A 334 2.37 23.32 8.43
N ALA A 335 1.03 23.35 8.51
CA ALA A 335 0.20 24.50 8.14
C ALA A 335 0.34 25.70 9.10
N LYS A 336 0.92 25.51 10.29
CA LYS A 336 1.24 26.57 11.26
C LYS A 336 2.61 27.24 10.99
N SER A 337 3.34 26.81 9.95
CA SER A 337 4.65 27.37 9.58
C SER A 337 4.61 28.17 8.27
N LEU A 338 4.71 29.49 8.39
CA LEU A 338 4.67 30.40 7.23
C LEU A 338 5.76 30.10 6.20
N MET A 339 7.00 29.85 6.64
CA MET A 339 8.11 29.57 5.72
C MET A 339 7.85 28.30 4.90
N LYS A 340 7.29 27.25 5.53
CA LYS A 340 6.98 26.00 4.83
C LYS A 340 5.77 26.13 3.90
N VAL A 341 4.73 26.85 4.33
CA VAL A 341 3.51 27.08 3.52
C VAL A 341 3.83 27.88 2.25
N ILE A 342 4.66 28.92 2.32
CA ILE A 342 5.09 29.68 1.13
C ILE A 342 5.96 28.81 0.21
N GLY A 343 6.79 27.93 0.79
CA GLY A 343 7.65 27.00 0.06
C GLY A 343 6.91 25.99 -0.83
N LEU A 344 5.61 25.75 -0.58
CA LEU A 344 4.78 24.87 -1.42
C LEU A 344 4.50 25.43 -2.83
N GLY A 345 4.86 26.69 -3.12
CA GLY A 345 4.74 27.27 -4.46
C GLY A 345 3.29 27.33 -4.99
N VAL A 346 2.33 27.56 -4.10
CA VAL A 346 0.89 27.50 -4.40
C VAL A 346 0.45 28.69 -5.25
N LYS A 347 -0.22 28.42 -6.38
CA LYS A 347 -0.76 29.44 -7.30
C LYS A 347 -2.29 29.49 -7.25
N CYS A 348 -2.89 30.52 -7.86
CA CYS A 348 -4.34 30.57 -8.06
C CYS A 348 -4.85 29.32 -8.79
N GLY A 349 -5.95 28.74 -8.31
CA GLY A 349 -6.56 27.53 -8.85
C GLY A 349 -5.96 26.21 -8.33
N HIS A 350 -4.86 26.24 -7.58
CA HIS A 350 -4.28 25.03 -7.00
C HIS A 350 -5.14 24.50 -5.85
N ARG A 351 -5.15 23.17 -5.71
CA ARG A 351 -5.85 22.43 -4.65
C ARG A 351 -4.87 22.08 -3.54
N LEU A 352 -5.24 22.45 -2.33
CA LEU A 352 -4.52 22.11 -1.11
C LEU A 352 -5.27 21.06 -0.32
N ALA A 353 -4.61 19.95 -0.03
CA ALA A 353 -5.11 18.92 0.86
C ALA A 353 -4.64 19.20 2.29
N PHE A 354 -5.58 19.32 3.22
CA PHE A 354 -5.34 19.49 4.64
C PHE A 354 -5.65 18.20 5.38
N ARG A 355 -4.83 17.93 6.41
CA ARG A 355 -5.03 16.87 7.40
C ARG A 355 -4.90 17.50 8.78
N ALA A 356 -5.92 17.35 9.61
CA ALA A 356 -5.95 17.85 10.97
C ALA A 356 -6.13 16.69 11.96
N GLU A 357 -5.35 16.69 13.04
CA GLU A 357 -5.43 15.70 14.11
C GLU A 357 -5.44 16.40 15.47
N GLY A 358 -6.44 16.10 16.29
CA GLY A 358 -6.64 16.76 17.59
C GLY A 358 -8.12 16.90 17.92
N ALA A 359 -8.40 17.34 19.15
CA ALA A 359 -9.76 17.46 19.67
C ALA A 359 -10.63 18.48 18.89
N ASP A 360 -9.99 19.48 18.27
CA ASP A 360 -10.63 20.55 17.50
C ASP A 360 -10.36 20.44 15.99
N ALA A 361 -9.89 19.29 15.50
CA ALA A 361 -9.47 19.10 14.12
C ALA A 361 -10.58 19.32 13.08
N GLY A 362 -11.83 18.99 13.40
CA GLY A 362 -12.99 19.30 12.54
C GLY A 362 -13.22 20.81 12.41
N ALA A 363 -13.29 21.51 13.54
CA ALA A 363 -13.45 22.96 13.59
C ALA A 363 -12.28 23.70 12.91
N ALA A 364 -11.06 23.14 13.01
CA ALA A 364 -9.88 23.67 12.34
C ALA A 364 -10.00 23.64 10.82
N LEU A 365 -10.52 22.53 10.26
CA LEU A 365 -10.72 22.43 8.81
C LEU A 365 -11.86 23.32 8.31
N GLU A 366 -12.95 23.43 9.06
CA GLU A 366 -14.04 24.35 8.73
C GLU A 366 -13.56 25.80 8.70
N GLY A 367 -12.87 26.25 9.75
CA GLY A 367 -12.33 27.62 9.81
C GLY A 367 -11.28 27.90 8.73
N LEU A 368 -10.42 26.93 8.41
CA LEU A 368 -9.49 27.06 7.29
C LEU A 368 -10.22 27.15 5.94
N GLY A 369 -11.26 26.35 5.73
CA GLY A 369 -12.08 26.39 4.53
C GLY A 369 -12.77 27.73 4.35
N GLU A 370 -13.38 28.26 5.41
CA GLU A 370 -14.01 29.59 5.41
C GLU A 370 -13.01 30.70 5.11
N ALA A 371 -11.83 30.67 5.73
CA ALA A 371 -10.79 31.66 5.51
C ALA A 371 -10.24 31.63 4.07
N ILE A 372 -10.08 30.43 3.49
CA ILE A 372 -9.68 30.24 2.09
C ILE A 372 -10.78 30.76 1.15
N ALA A 373 -12.04 30.42 1.40
CA ALA A 373 -13.17 30.90 0.61
C ALA A 373 -13.33 32.43 0.68
N ALA A 374 -13.02 33.04 1.82
CA ALA A 374 -13.00 34.48 2.01
C ALA A 374 -11.76 35.18 1.38
N GLY A 375 -10.85 34.43 0.77
CA GLY A 375 -9.66 34.95 0.09
C GLY A 375 -8.54 35.39 1.03
N LEU A 376 -8.45 34.85 2.25
CA LEU A 376 -7.31 35.00 3.17
C LEU A 376 -6.86 36.46 3.40
N GLY A 377 -7.82 37.39 3.54
CA GLY A 377 -7.54 38.80 3.82
C GLY A 377 -7.22 39.67 2.59
N GLU A 378 -7.36 39.13 1.38
CA GLU A 378 -7.29 39.87 0.11
C GLU A 378 -8.65 39.98 -0.59
N GLY A 379 -9.66 39.25 -0.09
CA GLY A 379 -10.99 39.11 -0.71
C GLY A 379 -11.00 38.01 -1.76
N ALA A 380 -12.14 37.35 -1.95
CA ALA A 380 -12.35 36.47 -3.10
C ALA A 380 -12.35 37.35 -4.36
N GLY A 381 -11.27 37.28 -5.15
CA GLY A 381 -11.14 38.07 -6.37
C GLY A 381 -12.33 37.81 -7.30
N ALA A 382 -12.98 38.90 -7.73
CA ALA A 382 -14.01 38.92 -8.76
C ALA A 382 -13.43 38.62 -10.15
#